data_AF-A0A433P731-F1
#
_entry.id   AF-A0A433P731-F1
#
_cell.length_a   1.000
_cell.length_b   1.000
_cell.length_c   1.000
_cell.angle_alpha   90.00
_cell.angle_beta   90.00
_cell.angle_gamma   90.00
#
_symmetry.space_group_name_H-M   'P 1'
#
loop_
_entity.id
_entity.type
_entity.pdbx_description
1 polymer ?
#
loop_
_entity_poly.entity_id
_entity_poly.type
_entity_poly.pdbx_seq_one_letter_code
_entity_poly.pdbx_strand_id
1 'polypeptide(L)'
;MTLPFLHGVAQRSPTSAFVIYSLFPTLARPDDVYLGLDLSTQQLKCTVINNQHHIVVEDAVNFDKDLPEFATRNGAIEEDGDVVTVPTLMWVKALDMLIEKMRKDYGFNFGRVRGIAGAGQGSEDRWNGLPQFHRQLAPFMLFMLHAHTFPPPLIPQQHGSVYWARGASDLLSSLDPSQSLHTQLGETTFAIPRSPIWQDASTTEQCRALEEVVGGPQKLADLTGSRAYERFTGNQIAKVGFRVGV
;
A
#
# COMPACT_ATOMS: atom_id res chain seq x y z
N MET A 1 55.06 -10.50 -15.11
CA MET A 1 54.27 -10.87 -13.91
C MET A 1 53.05 -11.61 -14.40
N THR A 2 52.97 -12.88 -14.04
CA THR A 2 52.13 -13.95 -14.60
C THR A 2 50.74 -14.00 -13.96
N LEU A 3 49.69 -14.17 -14.78
CA LEU A 3 48.32 -14.49 -14.38
C LEU A 3 48.26 -15.90 -13.75
N PRO A 4 47.46 -16.15 -12.69
CA PRO A 4 47.24 -17.51 -12.22
C PRO A 4 46.14 -18.19 -13.05
N PHE A 5 46.55 -19.27 -13.73
CA PHE A 5 45.69 -20.35 -14.18
C PHE A 5 45.06 -21.04 -12.95
N LEU A 6 43.74 -21.20 -12.91
CA LEU A 6 43.09 -22.21 -12.07
C LEU A 6 42.30 -23.16 -12.96
N HIS A 7 42.85 -24.37 -13.08
CA HIS A 7 42.20 -25.54 -13.67
C HIS A 7 41.02 -25.96 -12.79
N GLY A 8 39.79 -25.86 -13.30
CA GLY A 8 38.65 -26.58 -12.76
C GLY A 8 38.59 -27.98 -13.37
N VAL A 9 38.91 -29.02 -12.59
CA VAL A 9 38.71 -30.41 -13.00
C VAL A 9 37.21 -30.72 -12.95
N ALA A 10 36.59 -30.91 -14.12
CA ALA A 10 35.22 -31.41 -14.19
C ALA A 10 35.22 -32.93 -13.95
N GLN A 11 34.84 -33.37 -12.76
CA GLN A 11 34.48 -34.77 -12.51
C GLN A 11 33.00 -34.98 -12.86
N ARG A 12 32.73 -35.95 -13.75
CA ARG A 12 31.38 -36.35 -14.15
C ARG A 12 30.73 -37.18 -13.04
N SER A 13 29.58 -36.72 -12.56
CA SER A 13 28.61 -37.49 -11.75
C SER A 13 27.30 -37.60 -12.54
N PRO A 14 26.69 -38.78 -12.71
CA PRO A 14 25.48 -38.94 -13.49
C PRO A 14 24.23 -38.94 -12.60
N THR A 15 23.85 -37.79 -12.05
CA THR A 15 22.46 -37.50 -11.59
C THR A 15 22.33 -36.03 -11.18
N SER A 16 21.35 -35.35 -11.80
CA SER A 16 20.62 -34.18 -11.30
C SER A 16 21.33 -32.82 -11.13
N ALA A 17 20.89 -31.86 -11.96
CA ALA A 17 20.88 -30.40 -11.79
C ALA A 17 22.20 -29.68 -11.45
N PHE A 18 22.79 -29.01 -12.44
CA PHE A 18 23.71 -27.90 -12.21
C PHE A 18 22.93 -26.70 -11.63
N VAL A 19 22.88 -26.58 -10.30
CA VAL A 19 22.61 -25.30 -9.64
C VAL A 19 23.96 -24.63 -9.46
N ILE A 20 24.29 -23.67 -10.34
CA ILE A 20 25.35 -22.72 -10.07
C ILE A 20 24.82 -21.82 -8.95
N TYR A 21 25.18 -22.12 -7.70
CA TYR A 21 25.12 -21.11 -6.65
C TYR A 21 26.12 -20.02 -7.02
N SER A 22 25.67 -18.88 -7.54
CA SER A 22 26.45 -17.67 -7.43
C SER A 22 26.50 -17.32 -5.93
N LEU A 23 27.61 -17.66 -5.28
CA LEU A 23 27.89 -17.40 -3.86
C LEU A 23 28.18 -15.93 -3.56
N PHE A 24 27.45 -15.01 -4.19
CA PHE A 24 27.41 -13.62 -3.80
C PHE A 24 25.94 -13.20 -3.73
N PRO A 25 25.32 -13.05 -2.54
CA PRO A 25 24.32 -12.00 -2.43
C PRO A 25 25.03 -10.74 -2.94
N THR A 26 24.51 -10.09 -3.98
CA THR A 26 25.08 -8.84 -4.46
C THR A 26 25.21 -7.93 -3.26
N LEU A 27 26.46 -7.75 -2.78
CA LEU A 27 26.74 -6.92 -1.61
C LEU A 27 26.09 -5.57 -1.84
N ALA A 28 25.36 -5.07 -0.83
CA ALA A 28 24.73 -3.76 -0.90
C ALA A 28 25.75 -2.74 -1.38
N ARG A 29 25.47 -2.09 -2.50
CA ARG A 29 26.38 -1.10 -3.06
C ARG A 29 26.33 0.16 -2.20
N PRO A 30 27.43 0.89 -2.04
CA PRO A 30 27.44 2.12 -1.23
C PRO A 30 26.40 3.16 -1.64
N ASP A 31 25.97 3.13 -2.90
CA ASP A 31 24.99 4.02 -3.51
C ASP A 31 23.56 3.45 -3.55
N ASP A 32 23.33 2.23 -3.04
CA ASP A 32 21.99 1.65 -2.97
C ASP A 32 21.06 2.47 -2.04
N VAL A 33 19.78 2.52 -2.42
CA VAL A 33 18.74 3.27 -1.70
C VAL A 33 17.44 2.48 -1.58
N TYR A 34 16.58 2.89 -0.65
CA TYR A 34 15.27 2.31 -0.37
C TYR A 34 14.22 3.40 -0.45
N LEU A 35 13.15 3.16 -1.20
CA LEU A 35 12.06 4.10 -1.43
C LEU A 35 10.86 3.72 -0.55
N GLY A 36 10.49 4.62 0.36
CA GLY A 36 9.24 4.59 1.09
C GLY A 36 8.20 5.48 0.40
N LEU A 37 6.99 4.96 0.21
CA LEU A 37 5.83 5.72 -0.24
C LEU A 37 4.80 5.83 0.89
N ASP A 38 4.16 6.99 1.03
CA ASP A 38 3.13 7.24 2.02
C ASP A 38 1.92 7.88 1.34
N LEU A 39 0.90 7.06 1.08
CA LEU A 39 -0.37 7.48 0.49
C LEU A 39 -1.32 7.91 1.61
N SER A 40 -1.18 9.15 2.07
CA SER A 40 -2.00 9.74 3.14
C SER A 40 -3.32 10.32 2.61
N THR A 41 -4.15 10.88 3.50
CA THR A 41 -5.43 11.53 3.12
C THR A 41 -5.23 12.68 2.15
N GLN A 42 -4.21 13.51 2.39
CA GLN A 42 -4.05 14.81 1.71
C GLN A 42 -2.95 14.81 0.64
N GLN A 43 -2.09 13.80 0.66
CA GLN A 43 -0.91 13.77 -0.20
C GLN A 43 -0.36 12.36 -0.39
N LEU A 44 0.33 12.16 -1.51
CA LEU A 44 1.26 11.05 -1.71
C LEU A 44 2.68 11.57 -1.51
N LYS A 45 3.42 10.99 -0.57
CA LYS A 45 4.80 11.37 -0.25
C LYS A 45 5.78 10.25 -0.60
N CYS A 46 6.99 10.60 -1.00
CA CYS A 46 8.13 9.70 -1.03
C CYS A 46 9.19 10.12 -0.01
N THR A 47 9.87 9.11 0.55
CA THR A 47 11.11 9.28 1.30
C THR A 47 12.08 8.23 0.80
N VAL A 48 13.24 8.66 0.30
CA VAL A 48 14.31 7.78 -0.11
C VAL A 48 15.42 7.84 0.91
N ILE A 49 15.83 6.68 1.42
CA ILE A 49 16.92 6.54 2.39
C ILE A 49 18.07 5.71 1.80
N ASN A 50 19.30 6.04 2.15
CA ASN A 50 20.48 5.25 1.77
C ASN A 50 20.85 4.22 2.85
N ASN A 51 21.92 3.45 2.62
CA ASN A 51 22.44 2.44 3.55
C ASN A 51 22.97 3.02 4.89
N GLN A 52 23.21 4.33 4.95
CA GLN A 52 23.58 5.04 6.18
C GLN A 52 22.36 5.63 6.91
N HIS A 53 21.14 5.32 6.46
CA HIS A 53 19.87 5.85 6.97
C HIS A 53 19.69 7.36 6.79
N HIS A 54 20.45 7.99 5.90
CA HIS A 54 20.23 9.39 5.54
C HIS A 54 19.13 9.49 4.48
N ILE A 55 18.26 10.47 4.67
CA ILE A 55 17.27 10.87 3.66
C ILE A 55 18.02 11.54 2.51
N VAL A 56 17.83 11.01 1.29
CA VAL A 56 18.45 11.54 0.06
C VAL A 56 17.44 12.27 -0.83
N VAL A 57 16.17 11.88 -0.76
CA VAL A 57 15.04 12.56 -1.42
C VAL A 57 13.86 12.49 -0.46
N GLU A 58 13.16 13.60 -0.28
CA GLU A 58 11.85 13.66 0.34
C GLU A 58 11.01 14.67 -0.43
N ASP A 59 9.86 14.24 -0.94
CA ASP A 59 8.95 15.11 -1.68
C ASP A 59 7.52 14.57 -1.62
N ALA A 60 6.55 15.39 -1.98
CA ALA A 60 5.14 15.03 -1.98
C ALA A 60 4.37 15.65 -3.16
N VAL A 61 3.24 15.05 -3.45
CA VAL A 61 2.17 15.61 -4.28
C VAL A 61 0.95 15.82 -3.38
N ASN A 62 0.59 17.08 -3.16
CA ASN A 62 -0.55 17.50 -2.35
C ASN A 62 -1.81 17.50 -3.21
N PHE A 63 -2.83 16.74 -2.84
CA PHE A 63 -3.98 16.49 -3.72
C PHE A 63 -4.75 17.75 -4.07
N ASP A 64 -5.20 18.53 -3.09
CA ASP A 64 -6.00 19.74 -3.35
C ASP A 64 -5.22 20.81 -4.14
N LYS A 65 -3.91 20.90 -3.90
CA LYS A 65 -3.05 21.95 -4.47
C LYS A 65 -2.56 21.58 -5.87
N ASP A 66 -2.05 20.36 -6.01
CA ASP A 66 -1.30 19.91 -7.20
C ASP A 66 -2.22 19.16 -8.19
N LEU A 67 -3.41 18.73 -7.75
CA LEU A 67 -4.41 18.00 -8.54
C LEU A 67 -5.82 18.63 -8.39
N PRO A 68 -5.98 19.98 -8.52
CA PRO A 68 -7.23 20.68 -8.23
C PRO A 68 -8.40 20.25 -9.13
N GLU A 69 -8.13 19.67 -10.30
CA GLU A 69 -9.15 19.15 -11.22
C GLU A 69 -9.99 17.99 -10.65
N PHE A 70 -9.51 17.31 -9.60
CA PHE A 70 -10.28 16.28 -8.89
C PHE A 70 -11.24 16.85 -7.84
N ALA A 71 -11.21 18.18 -7.62
CA ALA A 71 -12.13 18.92 -6.76
C ALA A 71 -12.25 18.35 -5.32
N THR A 72 -11.14 17.83 -4.78
CA THR A 72 -11.10 17.38 -3.39
C THR A 72 -11.01 18.56 -2.41
N ARG A 73 -11.44 18.31 -1.18
CA ARG A 73 -11.23 19.19 -0.02
C ARG A 73 -10.59 18.37 1.08
N ASN A 74 -9.44 18.80 1.57
CA ASN A 74 -8.56 18.03 2.43
C ASN A 74 -8.24 16.62 1.88
N GLY A 75 -8.12 16.51 0.55
CA GLY A 75 -7.79 15.26 -0.16
C GLY A 75 -8.93 14.25 -0.30
N ALA A 76 -10.16 14.60 0.10
CA ALA A 76 -11.33 13.76 -0.03
C ALA A 76 -12.52 14.52 -0.65
N ILE A 77 -13.53 13.78 -1.08
CA ILE A 77 -14.83 14.29 -1.47
C ILE A 77 -15.87 13.73 -0.50
N GLU A 78 -16.46 14.64 0.26
CA GLU A 78 -17.58 14.38 1.16
C GLU A 78 -18.88 14.56 0.36
N GLU A 79 -19.78 13.58 0.44
CA GLU A 79 -21.13 13.66 -0.13
C GLU A 79 -22.18 13.80 0.98
N ASP A 80 -23.45 14.03 0.62
CA ASP A 80 -24.54 14.08 1.58
C ASP A 80 -24.59 12.80 2.45
N GLY A 81 -24.64 12.99 3.78
CA GLY A 81 -24.56 11.91 4.76
C GLY A 81 -23.13 11.69 5.29
N ASP A 82 -22.83 10.45 5.70
CA ASP A 82 -21.54 10.05 6.28
C ASP A 82 -20.59 9.41 5.23
N VAL A 83 -20.77 9.74 3.94
CA VAL A 83 -20.02 9.15 2.82
C VAL A 83 -18.79 9.98 2.51
N VAL A 84 -17.60 9.37 2.61
CA VAL A 84 -16.34 10.05 2.31
C VAL A 84 -15.50 9.19 1.37
N THR A 85 -15.20 9.73 0.20
CA THR A 85 -14.51 9.00 -0.86
C THR A 85 -13.41 9.82 -1.51
N VAL A 86 -12.61 9.17 -2.35
CA VAL A 86 -11.53 9.79 -3.10
C VAL A 86 -11.50 9.23 -4.53
N PRO A 87 -11.29 10.07 -5.57
CA PRO A 87 -11.12 9.57 -6.93
C PRO A 87 -9.87 8.69 -7.02
N THR A 88 -10.00 7.42 -7.40
CA THR A 88 -8.85 6.50 -7.45
C THR A 88 -7.81 6.94 -8.47
N LEU A 89 -8.24 7.54 -9.58
CA LEU A 89 -7.34 8.09 -10.60
C LEU A 89 -6.48 9.24 -10.08
N MET A 90 -6.93 9.97 -9.06
CA MET A 90 -6.12 11.01 -8.44
C MET A 90 -4.84 10.43 -7.83
N TRP A 91 -4.95 9.28 -7.15
CA TRP A 91 -3.78 8.58 -6.60
C TRP A 91 -2.83 8.07 -7.67
N VAL A 92 -3.37 7.55 -8.79
CA VAL A 92 -2.56 7.13 -9.95
C VAL A 92 -1.79 8.33 -10.52
N LYS A 93 -2.47 9.46 -10.73
CA LYS A 93 -1.84 10.68 -11.25
C LYS A 93 -0.81 11.25 -10.29
N ALA A 94 -1.09 11.22 -8.99
CA ALA A 94 -0.14 11.64 -7.96
C ALA A 94 1.16 10.82 -8.02
N LEU A 95 1.06 9.50 -8.27
CA LEU A 95 2.23 8.64 -8.42
C LEU A 95 3.05 9.01 -9.68
N ASP A 96 2.41 9.23 -10.82
CA ASP A 96 3.09 9.70 -12.04
C ASP A 96 3.82 11.02 -11.79
N MET A 97 3.14 11.99 -11.17
CA MET A 97 3.73 13.29 -10.84
C MET A 97 4.91 13.16 -9.89
N LEU A 98 4.81 12.32 -8.86
CA LEU A 98 5.88 12.12 -7.89
C LEU A 98 7.12 11.48 -8.53
N ILE A 99 6.93 10.44 -9.37
CA ILE A 99 8.02 9.81 -10.12
C ILE A 99 8.68 10.83 -11.04
N GLU A 100 7.90 11.66 -11.72
CA GLU A 100 8.42 12.66 -12.64
C GLU A 100 9.20 13.77 -11.92
N LYS A 101 8.70 14.25 -10.78
CA LYS A 101 9.43 15.17 -9.88
C LYS A 101 10.76 14.57 -9.44
N MET A 102 10.76 13.32 -8.99
CA MET A 102 11.99 12.61 -8.62
C MET A 102 13.02 12.59 -9.78
N ARG A 103 12.57 12.32 -11.02
CA ARG A 103 13.46 12.33 -12.19
C ARG A 103 13.97 13.73 -12.53
N LYS A 104 13.08 14.71 -12.65
CA LYS A 104 13.39 16.04 -13.17
C LYS A 104 14.07 16.95 -12.15
N ASP A 105 13.54 16.99 -10.94
CA ASP A 105 13.97 17.97 -9.94
C ASP A 105 15.21 17.50 -9.16
N TYR A 106 15.36 16.18 -9.01
CA TYR A 106 16.47 15.57 -8.25
C TYR A 106 17.46 14.78 -9.12
N GLY A 107 17.19 14.62 -10.42
CA GLY A 107 18.01 13.73 -11.28
C GLY A 107 18.04 12.29 -10.76
N PHE A 108 16.97 11.84 -10.09
CA PHE A 108 17.00 10.59 -9.33
C PHE A 108 17.11 9.37 -10.25
N ASN A 109 18.15 8.54 -10.00
CA ASN A 109 18.37 7.29 -10.72
C ASN A 109 17.69 6.12 -10.00
N PHE A 110 16.53 5.70 -10.50
CA PHE A 110 15.77 4.56 -9.99
C PHE A 110 16.51 3.21 -10.07
N GLY A 111 17.57 3.09 -10.88
CA GLY A 111 18.40 1.88 -10.93
C GLY A 111 19.18 1.59 -9.63
N ARG A 112 19.21 2.55 -8.70
CA ARG A 112 19.81 2.41 -7.36
C ARG A 112 18.85 1.86 -6.31
N VAL A 113 17.55 1.80 -6.61
CA VAL A 113 16.53 1.36 -5.65
C VAL A 113 16.61 -0.17 -5.46
N ARG A 114 16.81 -0.62 -4.23
CA ARG A 114 16.87 -2.05 -3.86
C ARG A 114 15.61 -2.56 -3.18
N GLY A 115 14.79 -1.66 -2.65
CA GLY A 115 13.52 -1.98 -2.04
C GLY A 115 12.55 -0.82 -2.17
N ILE A 116 11.28 -1.16 -2.41
CA ILE A 116 10.15 -0.23 -2.37
C ILE A 116 9.15 -0.79 -1.38
N ALA A 117 8.70 0.04 -0.45
CA ALA A 117 7.60 -0.27 0.44
C ALA A 117 6.74 0.97 0.61
N GLY A 118 5.53 0.81 1.15
CA GLY A 118 4.71 1.96 1.45
C GLY A 118 3.68 1.74 2.53
N ALA A 119 3.18 2.84 3.05
CA ALA A 119 2.01 2.95 3.89
C ALA A 119 0.90 3.68 3.11
N GLY A 120 -0.34 3.42 3.48
CA GLY A 120 -1.52 4.15 3.02
C GLY A 120 -2.23 4.88 4.17
N GLN A 121 -3.46 5.30 3.91
CA GLN A 121 -4.25 6.08 4.87
C GLN A 121 -4.70 5.20 6.03
N GLY A 122 -4.33 5.56 7.26
CA GLY A 122 -4.77 4.87 8.47
C GLY A 122 -5.79 5.66 9.28
N SER A 123 -6.63 4.96 10.05
CA SER A 123 -7.40 5.54 11.16
C SER A 123 -6.70 5.29 12.49
N GLU A 124 -6.71 6.27 13.39
CA GLU A 124 -6.27 6.09 14.79
C GLU A 124 -7.44 5.61 15.65
N ASP A 125 -7.36 4.38 16.19
CA ASP A 125 -8.32 3.89 17.19
C ASP A 125 -7.80 4.19 18.60
N ARG A 126 -8.39 5.18 19.29
CA ARG A 126 -8.16 5.38 20.73
C ARG A 126 -8.73 4.20 21.52
N TRP A 127 -7.85 3.32 22.00
CA TRP A 127 -8.19 2.29 22.99
C TRP A 127 -8.48 2.93 24.36
N ASN A 128 -9.75 3.05 24.74
CA ASN A 128 -10.15 3.44 26.09
C ASN A 128 -10.41 2.19 26.96
N GLY A 129 -9.39 1.76 27.69
CA GLY A 129 -9.49 1.02 28.96
C GLY A 129 -10.19 -0.34 28.97
N LEU A 130 -9.50 -1.41 28.55
CA LEU A 130 -9.81 -2.80 28.94
C LEU A 130 -8.52 -3.60 29.25
N PRO A 131 -8.57 -4.65 30.09
CA PRO A 131 -7.38 -5.37 30.54
C PRO A 131 -6.74 -6.18 29.41
N GLN A 132 -5.40 -6.20 29.44
CA GLN A 132 -4.51 -6.79 28.46
C GLN A 132 -4.78 -8.29 28.25
N PHE A 133 -5.07 -8.70 27.01
CA PHE A 133 -4.93 -10.10 26.59
C PHE A 133 -4.18 -10.21 25.27
N HIS A 134 -3.15 -11.05 25.30
CA HIS A 134 -2.37 -11.47 24.14
C HIS A 134 -3.24 -12.24 23.15
N ARG A 135 -3.21 -11.84 21.87
CA ARG A 135 -3.01 -12.73 20.70
C ARG A 135 -2.81 -11.92 19.43
N GLN A 136 -1.63 -12.12 18.83
CA GLN A 136 -1.31 -11.81 17.44
C GLN A 136 -2.28 -12.53 16.52
N LEU A 137 -2.80 -11.84 15.50
CA LEU A 137 -2.98 -12.30 14.13
C LEU A 137 -3.42 -11.09 13.28
N ALA A 138 -2.46 -10.46 12.58
CA ALA A 138 -2.71 -9.38 11.63
C ALA A 138 -2.67 -9.95 10.20
N PRO A 139 -3.70 -9.78 9.37
CA PRO A 139 -3.60 -10.10 7.96
C PRO A 139 -2.99 -8.92 7.19
N PHE A 140 -1.83 -9.20 6.57
CA PHE A 140 -1.27 -8.56 5.37
C PHE A 140 -1.31 -7.04 5.20
N MET A 141 -0.35 -6.36 5.84
CA MET A 141 0.58 -5.43 5.18
C MET A 141 1.87 -5.42 6.01
N LEU A 142 2.98 -5.86 5.41
CA LEU A 142 4.20 -6.27 6.11
C LEU A 142 4.96 -5.08 6.71
N PHE A 143 5.24 -5.13 8.02
CA PHE A 143 6.58 -4.86 8.58
C PHE A 143 6.82 -5.73 9.82
N MET A 144 7.91 -6.51 9.80
CA MET A 144 8.53 -7.11 10.99
C MET A 144 9.31 -6.04 11.76
N LEU A 145 9.12 -5.98 13.07
CA LEU A 145 10.23 -5.83 14.03
C LEU A 145 9.76 -6.32 15.41
N HIS A 146 10.50 -7.28 15.95
CA HIS A 146 10.43 -7.67 17.35
C HIS A 146 10.86 -6.48 18.21
N ALA A 147 9.93 -5.93 18.98
CA ALA A 147 10.25 -5.08 20.13
C ALA A 147 9.44 -5.59 21.32
N HIS A 148 10.09 -6.35 22.19
CA HIS A 148 9.57 -6.62 23.52
C HIS A 148 9.50 -5.31 24.32
N THR A 149 8.49 -5.22 25.18
CA THR A 149 8.30 -4.24 26.28
C THR A 149 8.05 -2.77 25.91
N PHE A 150 6.89 -2.45 25.31
CA PHE A 150 6.23 -1.13 25.44
C PHE A 150 4.71 -1.32 25.29
N PRO A 151 3.83 -0.44 25.85
CA PRO A 151 2.39 -0.52 25.61
C PRO A 151 2.12 -0.55 24.11
N PRO A 152 1.09 -1.30 23.64
CA PRO A 152 0.91 -1.50 22.21
C PRO A 152 0.77 -0.14 21.53
N PRO A 153 1.59 0.16 20.49
CA PRO A 153 1.40 1.37 19.72
C PRO A 153 -0.02 1.35 19.15
N LEU A 154 -0.66 2.52 19.10
CA LEU A 154 -1.81 2.75 18.22
C LEU A 154 -1.37 2.27 16.84
N ILE A 155 -1.93 1.16 16.35
CA ILE A 155 -1.66 0.69 15.00
C ILE A 155 -2.62 1.48 14.11
N PRO A 156 -2.14 2.46 13.32
CA PRO A 156 -2.99 3.15 12.37
C PRO A 156 -3.57 2.11 11.41
N GLN A 157 -4.89 1.92 11.43
CA GLN A 157 -5.54 0.93 10.61
C GLN A 157 -5.77 1.47 9.20
N GLN A 158 -5.06 0.89 8.24
CA GLN A 158 -4.98 1.28 6.84
C GLN A 158 -6.32 1.05 6.12
N HIS A 159 -7.12 2.08 5.84
CA HIS A 159 -8.46 1.96 5.27
C HIS A 159 -8.63 2.87 4.04
N GLY A 160 -8.22 2.35 2.89
CA GLY A 160 -8.68 2.76 1.57
C GLY A 160 -8.82 1.51 0.71
N SER A 161 -9.91 1.38 -0.04
CA SER A 161 -10.16 0.18 -0.86
C SER A 161 -10.36 0.54 -2.32
N VAL A 162 -9.58 -0.09 -3.20
CA VAL A 162 -9.67 0.07 -4.66
C VAL A 162 -10.38 -1.14 -5.27
N TYR A 163 -11.30 -0.88 -6.20
CA TYR A 163 -12.10 -1.92 -6.86
C TYR A 163 -11.76 -1.97 -8.34
N TRP A 164 -11.03 -3.01 -8.75
CA TRP A 164 -10.62 -3.21 -10.13
C TRP A 164 -11.79 -3.71 -10.99
N ALA A 165 -11.93 -3.16 -12.20
CA ALA A 165 -12.85 -3.67 -13.20
C ALA A 165 -12.34 -4.99 -13.79
N ARG A 166 -13.25 -5.75 -14.41
CA ARG A 166 -12.89 -6.95 -15.18
C ARG A 166 -11.91 -6.57 -16.30
N GLY A 167 -10.83 -7.32 -16.45
CA GLY A 167 -9.78 -7.06 -17.44
C GLY A 167 -8.67 -6.11 -16.98
N ALA A 168 -8.76 -5.50 -15.79
CA ALA A 168 -7.71 -4.63 -15.27
C ALA A 168 -6.36 -5.35 -15.10
N SER A 169 -6.37 -6.63 -14.76
CA SER A 169 -5.14 -7.44 -14.66
C SER A 169 -4.41 -7.56 -16.01
N ASP A 170 -5.15 -7.74 -17.10
CA ASP A 170 -4.56 -7.85 -18.44
C ASP A 170 -3.94 -6.52 -18.86
N LEU A 171 -4.63 -5.40 -18.58
CA LEU A 171 -4.11 -4.05 -18.79
C LEU A 171 -2.83 -3.80 -17.99
N LEU A 172 -2.83 -4.10 -16.68
CA LEU A 172 -1.66 -3.93 -15.81
C LEU A 172 -0.46 -4.77 -16.26
N SER A 173 -0.70 -5.93 -16.87
CA SER A 173 0.36 -6.79 -17.41
C SER A 173 0.98 -6.29 -18.73
N SER A 174 0.34 -5.33 -19.40
CA SER A 174 0.71 -4.84 -20.74
C SER A 174 0.96 -3.32 -20.78
N LEU A 175 1.29 -2.73 -19.63
CA LEU A 175 1.62 -1.31 -19.52
C LEU A 175 2.82 -0.93 -20.41
N ASP A 176 2.66 0.14 -21.17
CA ASP A 176 3.68 0.80 -21.97
C ASP A 176 4.50 1.76 -21.09
N PRO A 177 5.81 1.50 -20.88
CA PRO A 177 6.66 2.34 -20.03
C PRO A 177 6.94 3.74 -20.64
N SER A 178 6.58 3.99 -21.89
CA SER A 178 6.70 5.30 -22.54
C SER A 178 5.53 6.24 -22.24
N GLN A 179 4.45 5.74 -21.65
CA GLN A 179 3.26 6.49 -21.29
C GLN A 179 3.09 6.55 -19.76
N SER A 180 2.39 7.58 -19.27
CA SER A 180 2.05 7.68 -17.85
C SER A 180 1.04 6.60 -17.45
N LEU A 181 1.00 6.24 -16.17
CA LEU A 181 0.00 5.31 -15.65
C LEU A 181 -1.40 5.90 -15.78
N HIS A 182 -1.59 7.18 -15.46
CA HIS A 182 -2.88 7.86 -15.52
C HIS A 182 -3.46 7.91 -16.94
N THR A 183 -2.64 7.97 -17.99
CA THR A 183 -3.15 7.92 -19.38
C THR A 183 -3.59 6.51 -19.77
N GLN A 184 -2.93 5.47 -19.22
CA GLN A 184 -3.21 4.07 -19.56
C GLN A 184 -4.36 3.50 -18.70
N LEU A 185 -4.40 3.87 -17.42
CA LEU A 185 -5.46 3.50 -16.50
C LEU A 185 -6.59 4.53 -16.64
N GLY A 186 -7.59 4.22 -17.47
CA GLY A 186 -8.79 5.05 -17.61
C GLY A 186 -9.82 4.81 -16.52
N GLU A 187 -10.89 5.60 -16.50
CA GLU A 187 -12.02 5.46 -15.56
C GLU A 187 -12.63 4.05 -15.56
N THR A 188 -12.65 3.39 -16.71
CA THR A 188 -13.19 2.04 -16.89
C THR A 188 -12.30 0.94 -16.30
N THR A 189 -11.09 1.27 -15.87
CA THR A 189 -10.16 0.34 -15.20
C THR A 189 -10.64 0.02 -13.77
N PHE A 190 -11.43 0.92 -13.19
CA PHE A 190 -11.93 0.78 -11.82
C PHE A 190 -13.44 0.51 -11.87
N ALA A 191 -13.88 -0.56 -11.21
CA ALA A 191 -15.30 -0.86 -11.07
C ALA A 191 -16.01 0.21 -10.22
N ILE A 192 -15.27 0.83 -9.30
CA ILE A 192 -15.72 1.95 -8.46
C ILE A 192 -14.71 3.09 -8.64
N PRO A 193 -15.08 4.18 -9.35
CA PRO A 193 -14.17 5.29 -9.62
C PRO A 193 -13.76 6.09 -8.37
N ARG A 194 -14.60 6.07 -7.33
CA ARG A 194 -14.38 6.78 -6.06
C ARG A 194 -14.29 5.80 -4.90
N SER A 195 -13.07 5.58 -4.43
CA SER A 195 -12.79 4.65 -3.34
C SER A 195 -13.26 5.22 -2.00
N PRO A 196 -13.95 4.45 -1.14
CA PRO A 196 -14.19 4.85 0.24
C PRO A 196 -12.87 4.85 1.01
N ILE A 197 -12.74 5.80 1.93
CA ILE A 197 -11.58 5.98 2.79
C ILE A 197 -11.96 5.84 4.26
N TRP A 198 -10.96 5.91 5.14
CA TRP A 198 -11.11 5.71 6.58
C TRP A 198 -12.11 6.66 7.27
N GLN A 199 -12.39 7.82 6.66
CA GLN A 199 -13.37 8.79 7.16
C GLN A 199 -14.83 8.40 6.85
N ASP A 200 -15.07 7.41 5.98
CA ASP A 200 -16.41 6.98 5.63
C ASP A 200 -17.08 6.27 6.81
N ALA A 201 -18.23 6.79 7.25
CA ALA A 201 -19.02 6.27 8.35
C ALA A 201 -20.42 5.83 7.92
N SER A 202 -20.59 5.50 6.63
CA SER A 202 -21.90 5.29 6.02
C SER A 202 -22.39 3.84 5.97
N THR A 203 -21.71 2.91 6.67
CA THR A 203 -22.01 1.47 6.61
C THR A 203 -22.56 0.90 7.92
N THR A 204 -23.27 1.72 8.70
CA THR A 204 -23.89 1.32 9.98
C THR A 204 -24.80 0.10 9.84
N GLU A 205 -25.55 0.01 8.75
CA GLU A 205 -26.44 -1.14 8.48
C GLU A 205 -25.63 -2.43 8.26
N GLN A 206 -24.54 -2.36 7.49
CA GLN A 206 -23.66 -3.50 7.24
C GLN A 206 -22.94 -3.93 8.52
N CYS A 207 -22.52 -2.97 9.36
CA CYS A 207 -21.92 -3.26 10.67
C CYS A 207 -22.87 -4.07 11.56
N ARG A 208 -24.13 -3.62 11.68
CA ARG A 208 -25.15 -4.31 12.47
C ARG A 208 -25.44 -5.71 11.93
N ALA A 209 -25.60 -5.84 10.61
CA ALA A 209 -25.83 -7.12 9.96
C ALA A 209 -24.67 -8.11 10.18
N LEU A 210 -23.42 -7.64 10.07
CA LEU A 210 -22.24 -8.48 10.33
C LEU A 210 -22.18 -8.94 11.78
N GLU A 211 -22.38 -8.02 12.74
CA GLU A 211 -22.40 -8.37 14.16
C GLU A 211 -23.53 -9.35 14.48
N GLU A 212 -24.73 -9.15 13.93
CA GLU A 212 -25.87 -10.05 14.12
C GLU A 212 -25.57 -11.48 13.64
N VAL A 213 -25.05 -11.63 12.41
CA VAL A 213 -24.75 -12.94 11.81
C VAL A 213 -23.63 -13.66 12.57
N VAL A 214 -22.63 -12.92 13.07
CA VAL A 214 -21.49 -13.50 13.81
C VAL A 214 -21.90 -13.91 15.23
N GLY A 215 -22.94 -13.28 15.80
CA GLY A 215 -23.44 -13.55 17.16
C GLY A 215 -23.04 -12.48 18.18
N GLY A 216 -22.85 -11.24 17.72
CA GLY A 216 -22.63 -10.04 18.52
C GLY A 216 -21.25 -9.38 18.33
N PRO A 217 -21.09 -8.12 18.77
CA PRO A 217 -19.86 -7.34 18.62
C PRO A 217 -18.64 -7.99 19.29
N GLN A 218 -18.81 -8.64 20.46
CA GLN A 218 -17.70 -9.29 21.16
C GLN A 218 -17.19 -10.50 20.38
N LYS A 219 -18.09 -11.33 19.84
CA LYS A 219 -17.70 -12.51 19.06
C LYS A 219 -17.02 -12.12 17.76
N LEU A 220 -17.42 -11.00 17.15
CA LEU A 220 -16.69 -10.43 16.02
C LEU A 220 -15.30 -9.95 16.44
N ALA A 221 -15.18 -9.25 17.57
CA ALA A 221 -13.89 -8.83 18.10
C ALA A 221 -12.95 -10.00 18.43
N ASP A 222 -13.49 -11.09 18.97
CA ASP A 222 -12.73 -12.31 19.25
C ASP A 222 -12.18 -12.96 17.96
N LEU A 223 -12.85 -12.76 16.82
CA LEU A 223 -12.45 -13.30 15.51
C LEU A 223 -11.49 -12.39 14.74
N THR A 224 -11.68 -11.08 14.79
CA THR A 224 -10.99 -10.12 13.89
C THR A 224 -10.08 -9.13 14.62
N GLY A 225 -10.11 -9.13 15.95
CA GLY A 225 -9.43 -8.15 16.80
C GLY A 225 -10.23 -6.88 17.11
N SER A 226 -11.40 -6.69 16.47
CA SER A 226 -12.26 -5.52 16.66
C SER A 226 -13.75 -5.84 16.41
N ARG A 227 -14.65 -5.10 17.07
CA ARG A 227 -16.07 -5.06 16.67
C ARG A 227 -16.22 -4.44 15.28
N ALA A 228 -17.44 -4.40 14.74
CA ALA A 228 -17.66 -3.75 13.46
C ALA A 228 -17.54 -2.22 13.59
N TYR A 229 -16.82 -1.62 12.65
CA TYR A 229 -16.73 -0.17 12.44
C TYR A 229 -17.00 0.14 10.97
N GLU A 230 -17.63 1.28 10.71
CA GLU A 230 -18.19 1.61 9.41
C GLU A 230 -17.12 1.72 8.32
N ARG A 231 -15.95 2.24 8.70
CA ARG A 231 -14.79 2.37 7.81
C ARG A 231 -14.08 1.05 7.50
N PHE A 232 -14.38 -0.04 8.22
CA PHE A 232 -13.69 -1.32 8.00
C PHE A 232 -14.03 -1.88 6.62
N THR A 233 -13.00 -2.36 5.93
CA THR A 233 -13.08 -2.72 4.51
C THR A 233 -14.17 -3.75 4.21
N GLY A 234 -14.42 -4.70 5.12
CA GLY A 234 -15.50 -5.69 4.93
C GLY A 234 -16.89 -5.05 4.82
N ASN A 235 -17.18 -4.05 5.65
CA ASN A 235 -18.47 -3.34 5.64
C ASN A 235 -18.60 -2.45 4.39
N GLN A 236 -17.49 -1.82 3.96
CA GLN A 236 -17.43 -1.05 2.72
C GLN A 236 -17.64 -1.92 1.48
N ILE A 237 -17.00 -3.09 1.42
CA ILE A 237 -17.20 -4.08 0.34
C ILE A 237 -18.66 -4.53 0.30
N ALA A 238 -19.26 -4.84 1.45
CA ALA A 238 -20.67 -5.23 1.51
C ALA A 238 -21.58 -4.12 0.94
N LYS A 239 -21.40 -2.86 1.37
CA LYS A 239 -22.14 -1.70 0.84
C LYS A 239 -21.98 -1.56 -0.68
N VAL A 240 -20.76 -1.69 -1.18
CA VAL A 240 -20.48 -1.62 -2.63
C VAL A 240 -21.18 -2.78 -3.35
N GLY A 241 -20.96 -4.03 -2.91
CA GLY A 241 -21.53 -5.24 -3.52
C GLY A 241 -23.06 -5.18 -3.65
N PHE A 242 -23.75 -4.74 -2.60
CA PHE A 242 -25.21 -4.57 -2.62
C PHE A 242 -25.70 -3.51 -3.64
N ARG A 243 -24.89 -2.50 -3.98
CA ARG A 243 -25.24 -1.45 -4.93
C ARG A 243 -24.98 -1.84 -6.38
N VAL A 244 -23.94 -2.64 -6.65
CA VAL A 244 -23.58 -3.06 -8.02
C VAL A 244 -24.26 -4.34 -8.49
N GLY A 245 -25.03 -5.03 -7.63
CA GLY A 245 -25.78 -6.22 -8.01
C GLY A 245 -24.89 -7.36 -8.52
N VAL A 246 -23.74 -7.56 -7.85
CA VAL A 246 -22.83 -8.69 -8.12
C VAL A 246 -23.34 -9.95 -7.44
#